data_AF-A0A2K3IYK3-F1
#
_entry.id   AF-A0A2K3IYK3-F1
#
_cell.length_a   1.000
_cell.length_b   1.000
_cell.length_c   1.000
_cell.angle_alpha   90.00
_cell.angle_beta   90.00
_cell.angle_gamma   90.00
#
_symmetry.space_group_name_H-M   'P 1'
#
loop_
_entity.id
_entity.type
_entity.pdbx_description
1 polymer ?
#
loop_
_entity_poly.entity_id
_entity_poly.type
_entity_poly.pdbx_seq_one_letter_code
_entity_poly.pdbx_strand_id
1 'polypeptide(L)'
;TIMSREINADFGKKVLINIKTLIEPYLKKLKQTELNDSQLTYVSIIEKNLAEIISPFAGNLFSKYGRLTPFEIQIANLIKSGKTIKEVAVITKMPVKKIETYRCNIRSKLGIKNRKISLIDYLNQLDYTTPSQKQLNIRF
;
A
#
# COMPACT_ATOMS: atom_id res chain seq x y z
N THR A 1 -4.98 24.65 6.91
CA THR A 1 -3.91 24.49 7.93
C THR A 1 -3.25 23.13 7.77
N ILE A 2 -1.98 22.96 8.16
CA ILE A 2 -1.24 21.68 8.11
C ILE A 2 -2.05 20.55 8.78
N MET A 3 -2.72 20.85 9.90
CA MET A 3 -3.67 19.97 10.61
C MET A 3 -4.80 19.42 9.72
N SER A 4 -5.36 20.22 8.82
CA SER A 4 -6.44 19.80 7.92
C SER A 4 -5.96 18.79 6.88
N ARG A 5 -4.69 18.90 6.44
CA ARG A 5 -4.10 17.92 5.51
C ARG A 5 -3.79 16.59 6.19
N GLU A 6 -3.37 16.62 7.45
CA GLU A 6 -3.10 15.41 8.25
C GLU A 6 -4.38 14.62 8.56
N ILE A 7 -5.45 15.29 8.97
CA ILE A 7 -6.77 14.66 9.19
C ILE A 7 -7.26 13.97 7.91
N ASN A 8 -7.12 14.64 6.75
CA ASN A 8 -7.52 14.07 5.47
C ASN A 8 -6.68 12.84 5.08
N ALA A 9 -5.40 12.81 5.45
CA ALA A 9 -4.53 11.67 5.20
C ALA A 9 -4.85 10.47 6.10
N ASP A 10 -5.14 10.71 7.39
CA ASP A 10 -5.55 9.64 8.32
C ASP A 10 -6.92 9.06 7.94
N PHE A 11 -7.86 9.93 7.59
CA PHE A 11 -9.17 9.52 7.07
C PHE A 11 -9.03 8.69 5.79
N GLY A 12 -8.22 9.14 4.83
CA GLY A 12 -7.96 8.40 3.60
C GLY A 12 -7.36 7.01 3.84
N LYS A 13 -6.46 6.87 4.82
CA LYS A 13 -5.91 5.56 5.24
C LYS A 13 -7.00 4.64 5.80
N LYS A 14 -7.88 5.14 6.67
CA LYS A 14 -8.99 4.38 7.24
C LYS A 14 -9.97 3.91 6.17
N VAL A 15 -10.34 4.81 5.25
CA VAL A 15 -11.21 4.48 4.11
C VAL A 15 -10.57 3.40 3.23
N LEU A 16 -9.27 3.53 2.91
CA LEU A 16 -8.57 2.53 2.11
C LEU A 16 -8.52 1.16 2.79
N ILE A 17 -8.21 1.12 4.10
CA ILE A 17 -8.20 -0.12 4.88
C ILE A 17 -9.59 -0.76 4.84
N ASN A 18 -10.64 -0.01 5.12
CA ASN A 18 -12.00 -0.52 5.15
C ASN A 18 -12.43 -1.08 3.78
N ILE A 19 -12.11 -0.41 2.68
CA ILE A 19 -12.41 -0.94 1.34
C ILE A 19 -11.67 -2.25 1.09
N LYS A 20 -10.38 -2.32 1.43
CA LYS A 20 -9.55 -3.52 1.25
C LYS A 20 -9.96 -4.70 2.13
N THR A 21 -10.47 -4.44 3.34
CA THR A 21 -10.81 -5.49 4.31
C THR A 21 -12.29 -5.88 4.28
N LEU A 22 -13.19 -4.95 3.94
CA LEU A 22 -14.63 -5.17 4.01
C LEU A 22 -15.32 -5.30 2.66
N ILE A 23 -14.74 -4.78 1.57
CA ILE A 23 -15.42 -4.75 0.26
C ILE A 23 -14.67 -5.61 -0.77
N GLU A 24 -13.37 -5.39 -0.93
CA GLU A 24 -12.52 -6.08 -1.92
C GLU A 24 -12.57 -7.62 -1.82
N PRO A 25 -12.62 -8.24 -0.62
CA PRO A 25 -12.70 -9.70 -0.51
C PRO A 25 -13.99 -10.27 -1.09
N TYR A 26 -15.11 -9.56 -0.96
CA TYR A 26 -16.41 -10.02 -1.49
C TYR A 26 -16.53 -9.76 -2.98
N LEU A 27 -16.00 -8.65 -3.51
CA LEU A 27 -15.90 -8.46 -4.96
C LEU A 27 -15.04 -9.55 -5.63
N LYS A 28 -13.95 -9.98 -4.98
CA LYS A 28 -13.14 -11.11 -5.45
C LYS A 28 -13.90 -12.44 -5.42
N LYS A 29 -14.60 -12.72 -4.32
CA LYS A 29 -15.43 -13.94 -4.21
C LYS A 29 -16.56 -13.93 -5.24
N LEU A 30 -17.22 -12.79 -5.45
CA LEU A 30 -18.29 -12.65 -6.43
C LEU A 30 -17.77 -12.87 -7.86
N LYS A 31 -16.59 -12.38 -8.19
CA LYS A 31 -15.96 -12.68 -9.50
C LYS A 31 -15.54 -14.13 -9.70
N GLN A 32 -15.52 -14.93 -8.63
CA GLN A 32 -15.23 -16.36 -8.69
C GLN A 32 -16.51 -17.20 -8.82
N THR A 33 -17.69 -16.60 -8.71
CA THR A 33 -18.96 -17.29 -9.01
C THR A 33 -19.27 -17.21 -10.51
N GLU A 34 -20.21 -18.02 -10.97
CA GLU A 34 -20.75 -17.88 -12.33
C GLU A 34 -21.57 -16.59 -12.43
N LEU A 35 -21.05 -15.62 -13.17
CA LEU A 35 -21.70 -14.33 -13.42
C LEU A 35 -22.04 -14.25 -14.91
N ASN A 36 -23.23 -13.74 -15.23
CA ASN A 36 -23.56 -13.38 -16.60
C ASN A 36 -22.92 -12.04 -17.01
N ASP A 37 -22.95 -11.72 -18.30
CA ASP A 37 -22.29 -10.54 -18.87
C ASP A 37 -22.76 -9.22 -18.26
N SER A 38 -24.06 -9.12 -17.93
CA SER A 38 -24.62 -7.93 -17.28
C SER A 38 -24.10 -7.78 -15.84
N GLN A 39 -24.03 -8.88 -15.09
CA GLN A 39 -23.48 -8.89 -13.73
C GLN A 39 -21.98 -8.57 -13.72
N LEU A 40 -21.21 -9.13 -14.65
CA LEU A 40 -19.79 -8.78 -14.82
C LEU A 40 -19.60 -7.29 -15.11
N THR A 41 -20.46 -6.72 -15.95
CA THR A 41 -20.45 -5.28 -16.26
C THR A 41 -20.72 -4.45 -15.00
N TYR A 42 -21.71 -4.81 -14.18
CA TYR A 42 -21.98 -4.11 -12.91
C TYR A 42 -20.82 -4.23 -11.92
N VAL A 43 -20.22 -5.40 -11.78
CA VAL A 43 -19.05 -5.60 -10.92
C VAL A 43 -17.88 -4.71 -11.38
N SER A 44 -17.64 -4.64 -12.69
CA SER A 44 -16.58 -3.78 -13.25
C SER A 44 -16.84 -2.29 -12.97
N ILE A 45 -18.08 -1.82 -13.11
CA ILE A 45 -18.47 -0.45 -12.78
C ILE A 45 -18.25 -0.16 -11.29
N ILE A 46 -18.65 -1.07 -10.40
CA ILE A 46 -18.45 -0.92 -8.96
C ILE A 46 -16.96 -0.80 -8.63
N GLU A 47 -16.12 -1.65 -9.22
CA GLU A 47 -14.67 -1.59 -9.00
C GLU A 47 -14.06 -0.28 -9.49
N LYS A 48 -14.48 0.21 -10.66
CA LYS A 48 -14.03 1.49 -11.20
C LYS A 48 -14.44 2.66 -10.30
N ASN A 49 -15.68 2.67 -9.82
CA ASN A 49 -16.19 3.72 -8.94
C ASN A 49 -15.48 3.70 -7.58
N LEU A 50 -15.20 2.52 -7.02
CA LEU A 50 -14.40 2.40 -5.79
C LEU A 50 -12.97 2.90 -5.99
N ALA A 51 -12.35 2.61 -7.15
CA ALA A 51 -11.04 3.13 -7.51
C ALA A 51 -11.03 4.67 -7.63
N GLU A 52 -12.11 5.25 -8.15
CA GLU A 52 -12.30 6.69 -8.24
C GLU A 52 -12.48 7.33 -6.86
N ILE A 53 -13.27 6.71 -5.97
CA ILE A 53 -13.46 7.17 -4.58
C ILE A 53 -12.15 7.19 -3.79
N ILE A 54 -11.25 6.24 -4.04
CA ILE A 54 -9.94 6.21 -3.37
C ILE A 54 -8.89 7.10 -4.03
N SER A 55 -9.11 7.54 -5.28
CA SER A 55 -8.17 8.34 -6.07
C SER A 55 -7.71 9.65 -5.40
N PRO A 56 -8.58 10.45 -4.75
CA PRO A 56 -8.17 11.67 -4.04
C PRO A 56 -7.20 11.41 -2.88
N PHE A 57 -7.29 10.22 -2.27
CA PHE A 57 -6.42 9.78 -1.19
C PHE A 57 -5.17 9.06 -1.73
N ALA A 58 -5.22 8.61 -2.99
CA ALA A 58 -4.09 8.01 -3.67
C ALA A 58 -2.97 9.03 -3.92
N GLY A 59 -3.25 10.29 -4.28
CA GLY A 59 -2.21 11.29 -4.60
C GLY A 59 -1.14 11.50 -3.51
N ASN A 60 -1.49 11.41 -2.22
CA ASN A 60 -0.54 11.58 -1.10
C ASN A 60 0.18 10.27 -0.70
N LEU A 61 -0.43 9.10 -0.93
CA LEU A 61 0.22 7.80 -0.69
C LEU A 61 1.07 7.36 -1.90
N PHE A 62 0.56 7.54 -3.11
CA PHE A 62 1.19 7.14 -4.36
C PHE A 62 2.23 8.16 -4.84
N SER A 63 2.31 9.40 -4.37
CA SER A 63 3.48 10.23 -4.71
C SER A 63 4.79 9.69 -4.11
N LYS A 64 4.74 9.06 -2.93
CA LYS A 64 5.88 8.39 -2.27
C LYS A 64 6.09 6.94 -2.71
N TYR A 65 5.02 6.23 -3.08
CA TYR A 65 5.03 4.82 -3.46
C TYR A 65 4.71 4.57 -4.95
N GLY A 66 4.72 5.59 -5.81
CA GLY A 66 3.98 5.66 -7.09
C GLY A 66 4.31 4.65 -8.19
N ARG A 67 5.28 3.78 -7.96
CA ARG A 67 5.62 2.67 -8.86
C ARG A 67 5.17 1.31 -8.32
N LEU A 68 4.64 1.26 -7.09
CA LEU A 68 4.20 0.07 -6.40
C LEU A 68 2.71 -0.18 -6.64
N THR A 69 2.37 -1.44 -6.88
CA THR A 69 0.99 -1.91 -6.91
C THR A 69 0.36 -1.87 -5.51
N PRO A 70 -0.97 -1.86 -5.38
CA PRO A 70 -1.64 -1.87 -4.08
C PRO A 70 -1.27 -3.06 -3.18
N PHE A 71 -0.85 -4.18 -3.78
CA PHE A 71 -0.38 -5.35 -3.04
C PHE A 71 1.09 -5.23 -2.61
N GLU A 72 1.94 -4.64 -3.44
CA GLU A 72 3.32 -4.30 -3.07
C GLU A 72 3.36 -3.23 -1.96
N ILE A 73 2.42 -2.29 -1.95
CA ILE A 73 2.24 -1.33 -0.84
C ILE A 73 1.88 -2.06 0.46
N GLN A 74 0.98 -3.04 0.40
CA GLN A 74 0.63 -3.85 1.57
C GLN A 74 1.84 -4.61 2.13
N ILE A 75 2.63 -5.25 1.26
CA ILE A 75 3.85 -5.96 1.65
C ILE A 75 4.89 -4.99 2.22
N ALA A 76 5.10 -3.84 1.58
CA ALA A 76 6.02 -2.81 2.07
C ALA A 76 5.63 -2.32 3.48
N ASN A 77 4.34 -2.11 3.74
CA ASN A 77 3.85 -1.71 5.06
C ASN A 77 4.10 -2.77 6.14
N LEU A 78 3.91 -4.06 5.83
CA LEU A 78 4.19 -5.15 6.77
C LEU A 78 5.69 -5.30 7.05
N ILE A 79 6.53 -5.19 6.02
CA ILE A 79 7.99 -5.21 6.19
C ILE A 79 8.44 -4.01 7.04
N LYS A 80 7.85 -2.83 6.82
CA LYS A 80 8.13 -1.62 7.58
C LYS A 80 7.76 -1.77 9.07
N SER A 81 6.66 -2.45 9.40
CA SER A 81 6.27 -2.68 10.79
C SER A 81 7.14 -3.72 11.53
N GLY A 82 8.25 -4.15 10.93
CA GLY A 82 9.20 -5.08 11.52
C GLY A 82 8.88 -6.54 11.27
N LYS A 83 7.88 -6.86 10.43
CA LYS A 83 7.56 -8.26 10.10
C LYS A 83 8.60 -8.87 9.17
N THR A 84 9.00 -10.09 9.50
CA THR A 84 9.85 -10.92 8.65
C THR A 84 9.08 -11.43 7.44
N ILE A 85 9.79 -11.80 6.37
CA ILE A 85 9.18 -12.37 5.16
C ILE A 85 8.35 -13.62 5.46
N LYS A 86 8.75 -14.41 6.46
CA LYS A 86 8.00 -15.58 6.93
C LYS A 86 6.68 -15.17 7.59
N GLU A 87 6.68 -14.17 8.46
CA GLU A 87 5.45 -13.64 9.05
C GLU A 87 4.54 -13.00 8.01
N VAL A 88 5.10 -12.26 7.05
CA VAL A 88 4.33 -11.67 5.95
C VAL A 88 3.67 -12.75 5.10
N ALA A 89 4.38 -13.85 4.81
CA ALA A 89 3.83 -15.00 4.11
C ALA A 89 2.64 -15.63 4.86
N VAL A 90 2.75 -15.77 6.18
CA VAL A 90 1.64 -16.25 7.03
C VAL A 90 0.45 -15.28 6.99
N ILE A 91 0.68 -13.99 7.19
CA ILE A 91 -0.37 -12.95 7.21
C ILE A 91 -1.10 -12.86 5.87
N THR A 92 -0.36 -12.94 4.76
CA THR A 92 -0.91 -12.82 3.40
C THR A 92 -1.38 -14.15 2.82
N LYS A 93 -1.18 -15.27 3.53
CA LYS A 93 -1.45 -16.64 3.08
C LYS A 93 -0.80 -16.95 1.72
N MET A 94 0.46 -16.55 1.55
CA MET A 94 1.23 -16.76 0.33
C MET A 94 2.52 -17.53 0.60
N PRO A 95 3.07 -18.25 -0.41
CA PRO A 95 4.38 -18.87 -0.27
C PRO A 95 5.47 -17.82 0.00
N VAL A 96 6.40 -18.14 0.90
CA VAL A 96 7.56 -17.28 1.27
C VAL A 96 8.31 -16.80 0.02
N LYS A 97 8.55 -17.70 -0.94
CA LYS A 97 9.23 -17.40 -2.21
C LYS A 97 8.51 -16.33 -3.05
N LYS A 98 7.18 -16.27 -3.01
CA LYS A 98 6.42 -15.17 -3.66
C LYS A 98 6.66 -13.85 -2.94
N ILE A 99 6.68 -13.82 -1.61
CA ILE A 99 6.95 -12.61 -0.83
C ILE A 99 8.37 -12.08 -1.05
N GLU A 100 9.36 -12.96 -1.19
CA GLU A 100 10.72 -12.58 -1.59
C GLU A 100 10.74 -11.92 -2.98
N THR A 101 9.98 -12.48 -3.92
CA THR A 101 9.84 -11.91 -5.28
C THR A 101 9.20 -10.52 -5.22
N TYR A 102 8.14 -10.35 -4.43
CA TYR A 102 7.53 -9.02 -4.21
C TYR A 102 8.51 -8.05 -3.57
N ARG A 103 9.31 -8.47 -2.57
CA ARG A 103 10.36 -7.64 -1.97
C ARG A 103 11.38 -7.17 -3.01
N CYS A 104 11.82 -8.04 -3.91
CA CYS A 104 12.71 -7.69 -5.02
C CYS A 104 12.07 -6.70 -6.00
N ASN A 105 10.80 -6.89 -6.32
CA ASN A 105 10.04 -5.99 -7.19
C ASN A 105 9.87 -4.62 -6.54
N ILE A 106 9.55 -4.57 -5.24
CA ILE A 106 9.47 -3.34 -4.44
C ILE A 106 10.81 -2.61 -4.49
N ARG A 107 11.94 -3.28 -4.23
CA ARG A 107 13.27 -2.67 -4.31
C ARG A 107 13.59 -2.12 -5.70
N SER A 108 13.19 -2.84 -6.75
CA SER A 108 13.39 -2.42 -8.15
C SER A 108 12.57 -1.18 -8.48
N LYS A 109 11.29 -1.18 -8.12
CA LYS A 109 10.35 -0.08 -8.34
C LYS A 109 10.69 1.17 -7.54
N LEU A 110 11.27 1.00 -6.35
CA LEU A 110 11.81 2.08 -5.51
C LEU A 110 13.23 2.54 -5.91
N GLY A 111 13.85 1.93 -6.94
CA GLY A 111 15.18 2.36 -7.41
C GLY A 111 16.34 2.04 -6.46
N ILE A 112 16.14 1.11 -5.52
CA ILE A 112 17.14 0.72 -4.51
C ILE A 112 17.69 -0.71 -4.72
N LYS A 113 17.33 -1.41 -5.80
CA LYS A 113 17.75 -2.79 -6.06
C LYS A 113 19.25 -3.02 -5.83
N ASN A 114 20.08 -2.12 -6.38
CA ASN A 114 21.54 -2.22 -6.36
C ASN A 114 22.20 -1.33 -5.29
N ARG A 115 21.43 -0.79 -4.34
CA ARG A 115 21.96 0.03 -3.25
C ARG A 115 22.13 -0.81 -2.00
N LYS A 116 23.24 -0.60 -1.27
CA LYS A 116 23.49 -1.15 0.08
C LYS A 116 22.63 -0.42 1.13
N ILE A 117 21.31 -0.44 0.94
CA ILE A 117 20.32 0.16 1.85
C ILE A 117 19.26 -0.91 2.13
N SER A 118 18.91 -1.08 3.41
CA SER A 118 17.79 -1.95 3.79
C SER A 118 16.49 -1.42 3.21
N LEU A 119 15.59 -2.32 2.80
CA LEU A 119 14.26 -1.90 2.37
C LEU A 119 13.53 -1.18 3.53
N ILE A 120 13.73 -1.65 4.78
CA ILE A 120 13.09 -1.04 5.96
C ILE A 120 13.59 0.39 6.16
N ASP A 121 14.90 0.62 6.16
CA ASP A 121 15.49 1.95 6.34
C ASP A 121 15.02 2.92 5.26
N TYR A 122 14.95 2.46 4.01
CA TYR A 122 14.47 3.29 2.90
C TYR A 122 12.98 3.61 3.02
N LEU A 123 12.14 2.63 3.38
CA LEU A 123 10.71 2.85 3.63
C LEU A 123 10.50 3.83 4.79
N ASN A 124 11.32 3.74 5.83
CA ASN A 124 11.30 4.68 6.94
C ASN A 124 11.74 6.09 6.50
N GLN A 125 12.78 6.24 5.68
CA GLN A 125 13.20 7.54 5.10
C GLN A 125 12.13 8.18 4.21
N LEU A 126 11.41 7.37 3.42
CA LEU A 126 10.25 7.84 2.66
C LEU A 126 9.20 8.47 3.58
N ASP A 127 9.06 7.99 4.81
CA ASP A 127 8.15 8.57 5.79
C ASP A 127 8.79 9.70 6.62
N TYR A 128 10.10 9.70 6.84
CA TYR A 128 10.84 10.77 7.54
C TYR A 128 11.08 12.03 6.70
N THR A 129 10.79 12.01 5.39
CA THR A 129 10.61 13.25 4.59
C THR A 129 9.29 13.96 4.92
N THR A 130 8.86 13.85 6.17
CA THR A 130 7.87 14.71 6.83
C THR A 130 8.68 15.77 7.60
N PRO A 131 8.35 17.07 7.51
CA PRO A 131 9.11 18.13 8.19
C PRO A 131 9.25 17.95 9.72
N SER A 132 8.46 17.07 10.33
CA SER A 132 8.39 16.85 11.78
C SER A 132 9.60 16.18 12.43
N GLN A 133 10.66 15.83 11.69
CA GLN A 133 11.93 15.37 12.30
C GLN A 133 13.18 16.14 11.87
N LYS A 134 13.04 17.21 11.07
CA LYS A 134 14.16 18.12 10.81
C LYS A 134 14.46 19.08 11.99
N GLN A 135 13.67 19.03 13.06
CA GLN A 135 13.85 19.85 14.27
C GLN A 135 14.65 19.19 15.40
N LEU A 136 15.10 17.93 15.27
CA LEU A 136 15.83 17.27 16.36
C LEU A 136 17.31 16.95 16.07
N ASN A 137 17.84 17.33 14.90
CA ASN A 137 19.26 17.11 14.57
C ASN A 137 20.00 18.39 14.15
N ILE A 138 19.70 19.51 14.82
CA ILE A 138 20.66 20.62 14.93
C ILE A 138 20.49 21.24 16.33
N ARG A 139 21.38 20.91 17.27
CA ARG A 139 22.26 21.88 17.97
C ARG A 139 23.05 21.23 19.11
N PHE A 140 24.38 21.44 19.00
CA PHE A 140 25.51 21.20 19.90
C PHE A 140 25.94 19.75 20.12
#